data_AF-A0A1A8QK13-F1
#
_entry.id   AF-A0A1A8QK13-F1
#
_cell.length_a   1.000
_cell.length_b   1.000
_cell.length_c   1.000
_cell.angle_alpha   90.00
_cell.angle_beta   90.00
_cell.angle_gamma   90.00
#
_symmetry.space_group_name_H-M   'P 1'
#
loop_
_entity.id
_entity.type
_entity.pdbx_description
1 polymer ?
#
loop_
_entity_poly.entity_id
_entity_poly.type
_entity_poly.pdbx_seq_one_letter_code
_entity_poly.pdbx_strand_id
1 'polypeptide(L)'
;KPTGSLEPLNMTVERIFDELGHFKRYQACLYFAAVFQAVACGIHYLASVFLVETPNFVCGAPGNITAVLYDNITGSSLEDILPVIGSGSGGPLVVRTAEGEQWELSRCRCALRIKPKDFIYEFSGNKTVKECSGSFVYDRTEVHQSIVTDW
;
A
#
# COMPACT_ATOMS: atom_id res chain seq x y z
N LYS A 1 5.97 79.32 27.79
CA LYS A 1 5.89 78.12 28.66
C LYS A 1 4.41 77.95 28.98
N PRO A 2 3.68 76.96 28.46
CA PRO A 2 3.95 75.51 28.30
C PRO A 2 3.94 75.13 26.80
N THR A 3 4.17 73.90 26.32
CA THR A 3 3.27 72.72 26.36
C THR A 3 4.05 71.46 26.03
N GLY A 4 3.86 70.41 26.84
CA GLY A 4 4.27 69.07 26.48
C GLY A 4 3.50 68.61 25.25
N SER A 5 4.23 68.17 24.23
CA SER A 5 3.70 67.42 23.12
C SER A 5 3.92 65.94 23.43
N LEU A 6 2.84 65.24 23.78
CA LEU A 6 2.79 63.79 23.74
C LEU A 6 2.91 63.43 22.25
N GLU A 7 4.11 63.07 21.79
CA GLU A 7 4.27 62.52 20.46
C GLU A 7 3.40 61.25 20.38
N PRO A 8 2.49 61.15 19.40
CA PRO A 8 1.83 59.89 19.14
C PRO A 8 2.93 58.91 18.77
N LEU A 9 3.02 57.81 19.52
CA LEU A 9 3.90 56.69 19.23
C LEU A 9 3.40 56.09 17.91
N ASN A 10 3.82 56.70 16.81
CA ASN A 10 3.51 56.25 15.47
C ASN A 10 4.30 54.96 15.29
N MET A 11 3.69 53.86 15.70
CA MET A 11 4.16 52.51 15.48
C MET A 11 4.09 52.27 13.97
N THR A 12 5.06 52.82 13.24
CA THR A 12 5.21 52.60 11.82
C THR A 12 5.39 51.11 11.61
N VAL A 13 4.66 50.54 10.65
CA VAL A 13 4.64 49.10 10.36
C VAL A 13 6.06 48.52 10.20
N GLU A 14 7.00 49.36 9.76
CA GLU A 14 8.43 49.07 9.65
C GLU A 14 9.11 48.70 10.97
N ARG A 15 8.79 49.34 12.11
CA ARG A 15 9.34 48.97 13.44
C ARG A 15 8.83 47.61 13.93
N ILE A 16 7.64 47.20 13.50
CA ILE A 16 7.10 45.86 13.78
C ILE A 16 7.90 44.80 13.02
N PHE A 17 8.33 45.11 11.79
CA PHE A 17 9.17 44.22 10.99
C PHE A 17 10.62 44.11 11.51
N ASP A 18 11.14 45.17 12.14
CA ASP A 18 12.46 45.14 12.79
C ASP A 18 12.47 44.26 14.05
N GLU A 19 11.41 44.31 14.88
CA GLU A 19 11.29 43.49 16.11
C GLU A 19 10.95 42.02 15.83
N LEU A 20 10.12 41.74 14.81
CA LEU A 20 9.76 40.37 14.41
C LEU A 20 10.82 39.71 13.49
N GLY A 21 11.86 40.46 13.11
CA GLY A 21 12.96 40.00 12.28
C GLY A 21 12.69 40.12 10.79
N HIS A 22 13.55 40.87 10.10
CA HIS A 22 13.57 41.08 8.65
C HIS A 22 13.28 39.79 7.87
N PHE A 23 12.02 39.65 7.42
CA PHE A 23 11.41 38.81 6.36
C PHE A 23 11.94 37.40 6.00
N LYS A 24 13.09 36.91 6.48
CA LYS A 24 13.64 35.61 6.06
C LYS A 24 13.21 34.45 6.95
N ARG A 25 13.36 34.58 8.27
CA ARG A 25 13.10 33.46 9.20
C ARG A 25 11.64 33.36 9.63
N TYR A 26 11.06 34.47 10.08
CA TYR A 26 9.67 34.48 10.55
C TYR A 26 8.67 34.21 9.43
N GLN A 27 8.91 34.80 8.26
CA GLN A 27 8.10 34.56 7.06
C GLN A 27 8.20 33.10 6.60
N ALA A 28 9.39 32.49 6.64
CA ALA A 28 9.56 31.07 6.32
C ALA A 28 8.81 30.16 7.30
N CYS A 29 8.84 30.44 8.61
CA CYS A 29 8.05 29.71 9.60
C CYS A 29 6.54 29.86 9.36
N LEU A 30 6.07 31.06 9.03
CA LEU A 30 4.66 31.31 8.73
C LEU A 30 4.20 30.62 7.44
N TYR A 31 5.01 30.66 6.38
CA TYR A 31 4.72 29.93 5.15
C TYR A 31 4.75 28.42 5.37
N PHE A 32 5.73 27.92 6.12
CA PHE A 32 5.80 26.51 6.47
C PHE A 32 4.56 26.10 7.25
N ALA A 33 4.14 26.85 8.28
CA ALA A 33 2.93 26.56 9.05
C ALA A 33 1.66 26.58 8.17
N ALA A 34 1.54 27.56 7.26
CA ALA A 34 0.41 27.66 6.34
C ALA A 34 0.36 26.49 5.34
N VAL A 35 1.50 26.07 4.81
CA VAL A 35 1.58 24.98 3.83
C VAL A 35 1.53 23.60 4.50
N PHE A 36 2.01 23.48 5.74
CA PHE A 36 2.06 22.22 6.49
C PHE A 36 0.68 21.57 6.61
N GLN A 37 -0.36 22.35 6.88
CA GLN A 37 -1.73 21.85 6.94
C GLN A 37 -2.18 21.27 5.59
N ALA A 38 -1.90 21.95 4.47
CA ALA A 38 -2.28 21.49 3.14
C ALA A 38 -1.52 20.21 2.76
N VAL A 39 -0.21 20.15 3.07
CA VAL A 39 0.61 18.95 2.84
C VAL A 39 0.14 17.79 3.71
N ALA A 40 -0.17 18.01 4.98
CA ALA A 40 -0.67 16.98 5.89
C ALA A 40 -2.02 16.42 5.42
N CYS A 41 -2.97 17.29 5.02
CA CYS A 41 -4.24 16.86 4.43
C CYS A 41 -4.02 16.06 3.13
N GLY A 42 -3.11 16.51 2.27
CA GLY A 42 -2.75 15.81 1.03
C GLY A 42 -2.18 14.42 1.29
N ILE A 43 -1.24 14.27 2.22
CA ILE A 43 -0.66 12.98 2.62
C ILE A 43 -1.73 12.08 3.24
N HIS A 44 -2.61 12.60 4.10
CA HIS A 44 -3.68 11.81 4.71
C HIS A 44 -4.69 11.30 3.68
N TYR A 45 -5.08 12.13 2.71
CA TYR A 45 -5.98 11.73 1.63
C TYR A 45 -5.33 10.67 0.73
N LEU A 46 -4.06 10.90 0.35
CA LEU A 46 -3.27 9.95 -0.44
C LEU A 46 -3.11 8.61 0.28
N ALA A 47 -2.82 8.62 1.59
CA ALA A 47 -2.75 7.41 2.41
C ALA A 47 -4.10 6.69 2.49
N SER A 48 -5.21 7.42 2.55
CA SER A 48 -6.56 6.84 2.56
C SER A 48 -6.86 6.11 1.26
N VAL A 49 -6.44 6.65 0.11
CA VAL A 49 -6.54 5.97 -1.19
C VAL A 49 -5.74 4.66 -1.18
N PHE A 50 -4.50 4.68 -0.69
CA PHE A 50 -3.69 3.46 -0.62
C PHE A 50 -4.19 2.41 0.38
N LEU A 51 -4.87 2.83 1.46
CA LEU A 51 -5.44 1.91 2.45
C LEU A 51 -6.75 1.29 1.99
N VAL A 52 -7.58 2.03 1.25
CA VAL A 52 -8.85 1.53 0.71
C VAL A 52 -8.61 0.54 -0.43
N GLU A 53 -7.60 0.78 -1.26
CA GLU A 53 -7.26 -0.06 -2.41
C GLU A 53 -6.12 -1.04 -2.10
N THR A 54 -6.20 -1.82 -1.01
CA THR A 54 -5.22 -2.91 -0.83
C THR A 54 -5.64 -4.08 -1.73
N PRO A 55 -4.95 -4.34 -2.86
CA PRO A 55 -5.33 -5.40 -3.77
C PRO A 55 -5.19 -6.77 -3.10
N ASN A 56 -5.92 -7.76 -3.61
CA ASN A 56 -5.69 -9.14 -3.20
C ASN A 56 -4.27 -9.56 -3.59
N PHE A 57 -3.56 -10.24 -2.70
CA PHE A 57 -2.21 -10.71 -2.98
C PHE A 57 -1.92 -12.04 -2.32
N VAL A 58 -1.00 -12.79 -2.90
CA VAL A 58 -0.45 -14.02 -2.34
C VAL A 58 1.05 -14.08 -2.58
N CYS A 59 1.73 -14.96 -1.85
CA CYS A 59 3.14 -15.20 -2.09
C CYS A 59 3.38 -15.84 -3.46
N GLY A 60 4.49 -15.50 -4.10
CA GLY A 60 4.89 -16.08 -5.36
C GLY A 60 5.31 -17.55 -5.23
N ALA A 61 4.95 -18.35 -6.23
CA ALA A 61 5.45 -19.71 -6.37
C ALA A 61 6.94 -19.69 -6.79
N PRO A 62 7.76 -20.68 -6.37
CA PRO A 62 9.19 -20.71 -6.69
C PRO A 62 9.52 -21.14 -8.13
N GLY A 63 8.53 -21.48 -8.95
CA GLY A 63 8.72 -21.97 -10.31
C GLY A 63 7.52 -21.65 -11.21
N ASN A 64 7.59 -22.11 -12.46
CA ASN A 64 6.53 -21.88 -13.44
C ASN A 64 5.26 -22.64 -13.06
N ILE A 65 4.14 -21.92 -13.01
CA ILE A 65 2.84 -22.48 -12.63
C ILE A 65 2.18 -23.09 -13.87
N THR A 66 1.59 -24.27 -13.69
CA THR A 66 0.85 -24.98 -14.75
C THR A 66 -0.64 -25.09 -14.45
N ALA A 67 -1.00 -25.12 -13.17
CA ALA A 67 -2.38 -25.16 -12.72
C ALA A 67 -2.52 -24.51 -11.36
N VAL A 68 -3.67 -23.87 -11.15
CA VAL A 68 -4.05 -23.20 -9.92
C VAL A 68 -5.44 -23.68 -9.51
N LEU A 69 -5.62 -23.84 -8.21
CA LEU A 69 -6.87 -24.27 -7.59
C LEU A 69 -7.15 -23.43 -6.34
N TYR A 70 -8.34 -22.86 -6.26
CA TYR A 70 -8.84 -22.14 -5.10
C TYR A 70 -10.27 -22.56 -4.84
N ASP A 71 -10.49 -23.34 -3.78
CA ASP A 71 -11.77 -23.96 -3.48
C ASP A 71 -12.26 -24.77 -4.70
N ASN A 72 -13.36 -24.36 -5.34
CA ASN A 72 -13.91 -24.99 -6.55
C ASN A 72 -13.50 -24.30 -7.87
N ILE A 73 -12.62 -23.30 -7.82
CA ILE A 73 -12.18 -22.53 -8.98
C ILE A 73 -10.82 -23.03 -9.44
N THR A 74 -10.72 -23.35 -10.73
CA THR A 74 -9.46 -23.74 -11.39
C THR A 74 -9.01 -22.66 -12.36
N GLY A 75 -7.70 -22.43 -12.44
CA GLY A 75 -7.10 -21.51 -13.40
C GLY A 75 -5.74 -22.02 -13.88
N SER A 76 -5.22 -21.38 -14.94
CA SER A 76 -3.87 -21.63 -15.44
C SER A 76 -2.82 -20.76 -14.76
N SER A 77 -3.21 -19.56 -14.33
CA SER A 77 -2.33 -18.56 -13.74
C SER A 77 -2.87 -18.03 -12.41
N LEU A 78 -2.04 -17.31 -11.66
CA LEU A 78 -2.44 -16.69 -10.40
C LEU A 78 -3.38 -15.51 -10.63
N GLU A 79 -3.11 -14.78 -11.71
CA GLU A 79 -3.81 -13.58 -12.16
C GLU A 79 -5.28 -13.87 -12.46
N ASP A 80 -5.60 -15.07 -12.96
CA ASP A 80 -6.97 -15.50 -13.26
C ASP A 80 -7.86 -15.64 -12.01
N ILE A 81 -7.25 -15.91 -10.83
CA ILE A 81 -7.99 -16.27 -9.61
C ILE A 81 -7.86 -15.21 -8.51
N LEU A 82 -6.75 -14.47 -8.48
CA LEU A 82 -6.47 -13.40 -7.51
C LEU A 82 -7.65 -12.44 -7.24
N PRO A 83 -8.44 -12.00 -8.25
CA PRO A 83 -9.60 -11.13 -8.02
C PRO A 83 -10.69 -11.75 -7.13
N VAL A 84 -10.81 -13.08 -7.14
CA VAL A 84 -11.89 -13.81 -6.43
C VAL A 84 -11.50 -14.15 -4.99
N ILE A 85 -10.20 -14.18 -4.67
CA ILE A 85 -9.69 -14.56 -3.34
C ILE A 85 -10.19 -13.62 -2.25
N GLY A 86 -10.36 -12.33 -2.56
CA GLY A 86 -10.88 -11.33 -1.62
C GLY A 86 -12.31 -11.58 -1.15
N SER A 87 -13.07 -12.37 -1.92
CA SER A 87 -14.46 -12.74 -1.63
C SER A 87 -14.58 -14.12 -0.96
N GLY A 88 -13.47 -14.85 -0.79
CA GLY A 88 -13.44 -16.28 -0.41
C GLY A 88 -13.06 -16.57 1.05
N SER A 89 -13.23 -17.84 1.43
CA SER A 89 -13.24 -18.44 2.79
C SER A 89 -11.95 -18.33 3.63
N GLY A 90 -10.97 -17.51 3.24
CA GLY A 90 -9.69 -17.36 3.93
C GLY A 90 -8.73 -18.55 3.79
N GLY A 91 -9.06 -19.52 2.94
CA GLY A 91 -8.21 -20.68 2.64
C GLY A 91 -6.98 -20.34 1.77
N PRO A 92 -5.98 -21.23 1.71
CA PRO A 92 -4.81 -21.05 0.85
C PRO A 92 -5.17 -21.24 -0.62
N LEU A 93 -4.40 -20.63 -1.52
CA LEU A 93 -4.47 -20.89 -2.95
C LEU A 93 -3.46 -21.98 -3.31
N VAL A 94 -3.90 -23.01 -4.01
CA VAL A 94 -3.09 -24.20 -4.31
C VAL A 94 -2.57 -24.10 -5.72
N VAL A 95 -1.26 -24.20 -5.92
CA VAL A 95 -0.64 -24.18 -7.26
C VAL A 95 0.15 -25.45 -7.52
N ARG A 96 0.25 -25.83 -8.78
CA ARG A 96 1.14 -26.87 -9.27
C ARG A 96 2.20 -26.24 -10.18
N THR A 97 3.47 -26.50 -9.89
CA THR A 97 4.57 -26.05 -10.75
C THR A 97 4.82 -27.03 -11.90
N ALA A 98 5.59 -26.62 -12.91
CA ALA A 98 5.98 -27.45 -14.05
C ALA A 98 6.79 -28.69 -13.62
N GLU A 99 7.49 -28.62 -12.50
CA GLU A 99 8.24 -29.71 -11.88
C GLU A 99 7.32 -30.70 -11.13
N GLY A 100 6.02 -30.42 -11.05
CA GLY A 100 5.02 -31.26 -10.39
C GLY A 100 4.86 -31.00 -8.89
N GLU A 101 5.58 -30.01 -8.34
CA GLU A 101 5.43 -29.62 -6.93
C GLU A 101 4.08 -28.94 -6.69
N GLN A 102 3.50 -29.18 -5.52
CA GLN A 102 2.24 -28.53 -5.12
C GLN A 102 2.47 -27.61 -3.93
N TRP A 103 2.09 -26.34 -4.09
CA TRP A 103 2.30 -25.31 -3.09
C TRP A 103 0.97 -24.69 -2.65
N GLU A 104 0.80 -24.52 -1.34
CA GLU A 104 -0.27 -23.73 -0.73
C GLU A 104 0.26 -22.31 -0.48
N LEU A 105 -0.23 -21.35 -1.25
CA LEU A 105 0.13 -19.95 -1.18
C LEU A 105 -0.89 -19.21 -0.31
N SER A 106 -0.39 -18.40 0.61
CA SER A 106 -1.21 -17.47 1.39
C SER A 106 -0.56 -16.08 1.34
N ARG A 107 -1.06 -15.12 2.13
CA ARG A 107 -0.51 -13.76 2.16
C ARG A 107 0.88 -13.67 2.81
N CYS A 108 1.19 -14.55 3.76
CA CYS A 108 2.41 -14.44 4.57
C CYS A 108 3.27 -15.70 4.61
N ARG A 109 2.73 -16.83 4.13
CA ARG A 109 3.42 -18.12 4.12
C ARG A 109 3.11 -18.89 2.85
N CYS A 110 4.06 -19.72 2.43
CA CYS A 110 3.86 -20.74 1.42
C CYS A 110 4.16 -22.11 2.03
N ALA A 111 3.39 -23.13 1.66
CA ALA A 111 3.62 -24.48 2.17
C ALA A 111 3.74 -25.48 1.02
N LEU A 112 4.86 -26.19 0.97
CA LEU A 112 5.08 -27.28 0.01
C LEU A 112 4.41 -28.54 0.53
N ARG A 113 3.56 -29.16 -0.29
CA ARG A 113 2.97 -30.48 0.02
C ARG A 113 4.01 -31.58 -0.21
N ILE A 114 4.18 -32.45 0.77
CA ILE A 114 5.14 -33.55 0.70
C ILE A 114 4.44 -34.78 0.11
N LYS A 115 4.93 -35.24 -1.06
CA LYS A 115 4.41 -36.43 -1.77
C LYS A 115 2.88 -36.41 -1.94
N PRO A 116 2.29 -35.37 -2.54
CA PRO A 116 0.85 -35.34 -2.79
C PRO A 116 0.50 -36.45 -3.80
N LYS A 117 -0.62 -37.16 -3.57
CA LYS A 117 -1.13 -38.18 -4.50
C LYS A 117 -1.89 -37.53 -5.65
N ASP A 118 -2.82 -36.65 -5.30
CA ASP A 118 -3.72 -35.96 -6.22
C ASP A 118 -3.53 -34.44 -6.13
N PHE A 119 -4.02 -33.71 -7.11
CA PHE A 119 -4.11 -32.24 -7.06
C PHE A 119 -5.54 -31.84 -6.78
N ILE A 120 -5.85 -31.88 -5.49
CA ILE A 120 -7.13 -31.52 -4.91
C ILE A 120 -6.92 -30.38 -3.91
N TYR A 121 -7.98 -29.62 -3.64
CA TYR A 121 -7.88 -28.45 -2.78
C TYR A 121 -7.56 -28.85 -1.34
N GLU A 122 -8.32 -29.82 -0.81
CA GLU A 122 -8.15 -30.30 0.54
C GLU A 122 -6.98 -31.29 0.64
N PHE A 123 -6.04 -30.99 1.54
CA PHE A 123 -4.86 -31.83 1.74
C PHE A 123 -4.62 -32.07 3.22
N SER A 124 -4.72 -33.34 3.63
CA SER A 124 -4.51 -33.79 5.00
C SER A 124 -3.12 -34.39 5.25
N GLY A 125 -2.18 -34.24 4.29
CA GLY A 125 -0.84 -34.78 4.39
C GLY A 125 0.17 -33.82 5.04
N ASN A 126 1.43 -34.25 5.09
CA ASN A 126 2.52 -33.43 5.62
C ASN A 126 2.90 -32.31 4.65
N LYS A 127 3.20 -31.14 5.21
CA LYS A 127 3.62 -29.96 4.46
C LYS A 127 4.79 -29.24 5.11
N THR A 128 5.67 -28.68 4.30
CA THR A 128 6.78 -27.83 4.76
C THR A 128 6.40 -26.38 4.57
N VAL A 129 6.21 -25.66 5.67
CA VAL A 129 5.85 -24.23 5.66
C VAL A 129 7.12 -23.38 5.58
N LYS A 130 7.10 -22.35 4.74
CA LYS A 130 8.14 -21.36 4.59
C LYS A 130 7.53 -19.95 4.62
N GLU A 131 8.29 -19.00 5.11
CA GLU A 131 7.97 -17.58 4.93
C GLU A 131 8.14 -17.19 3.47
N CYS A 132 7.40 -16.18 3.05
CA CYS A 132 7.46 -15.70 1.69
C CYS A 132 8.73 -14.88 1.51
N SER A 133 9.62 -15.35 0.62
CA SER A 133 10.97 -14.80 0.41
C SER A 133 10.99 -13.49 -0.38
N GLY A 134 9.97 -12.64 -0.22
CA GLY A 134 9.86 -11.34 -0.90
C GLY A 134 9.25 -11.38 -2.30
N SER A 135 8.88 -12.55 -2.83
CA SER A 135 8.10 -12.66 -4.06
C SER A 135 6.61 -12.64 -3.73
N PHE A 136 5.87 -11.66 -4.25
CA PHE A 136 4.43 -11.50 -4.07
C PHE A 136 3.76 -11.23 -5.41
N VAL A 137 2.59 -11.80 -5.61
CA VAL A 137 1.73 -11.58 -6.78
C VAL A 137 0.48 -10.86 -6.30
N TYR A 138 0.17 -9.76 -6.97
CA TYR A 138 -0.92 -8.85 -6.63
C TYR A 138 -1.96 -8.89 -7.74
N ASP A 139 -3.23 -8.79 -7.35
CA ASP A 139 -4.31 -8.47 -8.26
C ASP A 139 -4.07 -7.08 -8.85
N ARG A 140 -4.08 -6.99 -10.18
CA ARG A 140 -3.87 -5.75 -10.93
C ARG A 140 -5.11 -5.32 -11.71
N THR A 141 -6.23 -6.00 -11.55
CA THR A 141 -7.44 -5.75 -12.33
C THR A 141 -7.92 -4.31 -12.16
N GLU A 142 -8.01 -3.84 -10.91
CA GLU A 142 -8.41 -2.46 -10.59
C GLU A 142 -7.36 -1.43 -11.02
N VAL A 143 -6.06 -1.75 -10.90
CA VAL A 143 -4.97 -0.84 -11.29
C VAL A 143 -4.99 -0.58 -12.80
N HIS A 144 -5.15 -1.63 -13.61
CA HIS A 144 -5.23 -1.51 -15.06
C HIS A 144 -6.54 -0.88 -15.56
N GLN A 145 -7.59 -0.86 -14.74
CA GLN A 145 -8.88 -0.23 -15.07
C GLN A 145 -9.00 1.21 -14.57
N SER A 146 -8.01 1.71 -13.83
CA SER A 146 -8.02 3.09 -13.36
C SER A 146 -7.67 4.05 -14.51
N ILE A 147 -8.54 5.05 -14.73
CA ILE A 147 -8.33 6.13 -15.72
C ILE A 147 -7.06 6.96 -15.44
N VAL A 148 -6.40 6.73 -14.30
CA VAL A 148 -5.21 7.46 -13.84
C VAL A 148 -3.93 6.88 -14.43
N THR A 149 -3.93 5.63 -14.89
CA THR A 149 -2.74 4.96 -15.46
C THR A 149 -2.69 4.96 -16.99
N ASP A 150 -3.75 5.37 -17.67
CA ASP A 150 -3.77 5.60 -19.12
C ASP A 150 -3.30 7.03 -19.41
N TRP A 151 -2.04 7.18 -19.84
CA TRP A 151 -1.45 8.45 -20.29
C TRP A 151 -0.74 8.28 -21.62
#